data_AF-A0A352TB34-F1
#
_entry.id   AF-A0A352TB34-F1
#
_cell.length_a   1.000
_cell.length_b   1.000
_cell.length_c   1.000
_cell.angle_alpha   90.00
_cell.angle_beta   90.00
_cell.angle_gamma   90.00
#
_symmetry.space_group_name_H-M   'P 1'
#
loop_
_entity.id
_entity.type
_entity.pdbx_description
1 polymer ?
#
loop_
_entity_poly.entity_id
_entity_poly.type
_entity_poly.pdbx_seq_one_letter_code
_entity_poly.pdbx_strand_id
1 'polypeptide(L)'
;MKIIKRSGEEVTFDRNKIYVAISKANERVDEKFRLTDAKINSIVDDIEIQCHREDHALNVEEIQDLVETGIMEHGAYQVAKLYITYRYEHELKRRKNTTDAQILSLLEENNEEVKQENSNKNPTVVSVQRDYMAGEVSKDITKRFLLDPEIAQAHEEGLIHFHDADYFAQ
;
A
#
# COMPACT_ATOMS: atom_id res chain seq x y z
N MET A 1 -16.89 15.64 8.21
CA MET A 1 -16.87 14.24 8.67
C MET A 1 -15.44 13.79 8.92
N LYS A 2 -15.24 12.66 9.60
CA LYS A 2 -13.92 12.04 9.76
C LYS A 2 -13.82 10.77 8.92
N ILE A 3 -12.61 10.45 8.50
CA ILE A 3 -12.26 9.22 7.76
C ILE A 3 -11.08 8.55 8.44
N ILE A 4 -10.97 7.24 8.27
CA ILE A 4 -9.89 6.44 8.84
C ILE A 4 -8.78 6.31 7.80
N LYS A 5 -7.61 6.89 8.07
CA LYS A 5 -6.42 6.65 7.26
C LYS A 5 -5.97 5.20 7.37
N ARG A 6 -5.17 4.76 6.40
CA ARG A 6 -4.48 3.46 6.42
C ARG A 6 -3.65 3.20 7.68
N SER A 7 -3.21 4.24 8.38
CA SER A 7 -2.51 4.14 9.67
C SER A 7 -3.44 3.88 10.87
N GLY A 8 -4.75 3.83 10.66
CA GLY A 8 -5.76 3.85 11.73
C GLY A 8 -6.07 5.25 12.27
N GLU A 9 -5.34 6.28 11.85
CA GLU A 9 -5.56 7.66 12.29
C GLU A 9 -6.88 8.22 11.73
N GLU A 10 -7.75 8.73 12.60
CA GLU A 10 -8.91 9.51 12.19
C GLU A 10 -8.51 10.93 11.76
N VAL A 11 -8.88 11.31 10.53
CA VAL A 11 -8.65 12.65 10.00
C VAL A 11 -9.91 13.24 9.40
N THR A 12 -9.97 14.57 9.32
CA THR A 12 -11.07 15.24 8.62
C THR A 12 -11.05 14.89 7.14
N PHE A 13 -12.22 14.52 6.60
CA PHE A 13 -12.41 14.36 5.17
C PHE A 13 -12.08 15.65 4.43
N ASP A 14 -11.35 15.52 3.33
CA ASP A 14 -10.96 16.64 2.48
C ASP A 14 -11.32 16.32 1.03
N ARG A 15 -12.45 16.89 0.58
CA ARG A 15 -12.95 16.72 -0.79
C ARG A 15 -11.95 17.13 -1.85
N ASN A 16 -11.07 18.11 -1.56
CA ASN A 16 -10.09 18.61 -2.52
C ASN A 16 -9.05 17.53 -2.86
N LYS A 17 -8.73 16.62 -1.92
CA LYS A 17 -7.85 15.49 -2.21
C LYS A 17 -8.43 14.55 -3.26
N ILE A 18 -9.74 14.33 -3.22
CA ILE A 18 -10.43 13.49 -4.20
C ILE A 18 -10.46 14.19 -5.55
N TYR A 19 -10.86 15.47 -5.58
CA TYR A 19 -10.84 16.29 -6.79
C TYR A 19 -9.48 16.23 -7.48
N VAL A 20 -8.39 16.52 -6.75
CA VAL A 20 -7.03 16.50 -7.30
C VAL A 20 -6.63 15.11 -7.79
N ALA A 21 -7.04 14.04 -7.11
CA ALA A 21 -6.72 12.67 -7.53
C ALA A 21 -7.42 12.30 -8.85
N ILE A 22 -8.71 12.65 -8.99
CA ILE A 22 -9.47 12.43 -10.23
C ILE A 22 -8.89 13.30 -11.36
N SER A 23 -8.62 14.58 -11.10
CA SER A 23 -8.05 15.50 -12.10
C SER A 23 -6.70 15.02 -12.63
N LYS A 24 -5.82 14.49 -11.76
CA LYS A 24 -4.54 13.90 -12.19
C LYS A 24 -4.71 12.69 -13.10
N ALA A 25 -5.70 11.84 -12.86
CA ALA A 25 -6.02 10.72 -13.75
C ALA A 25 -6.62 11.23 -15.07
N ASN A 26 -7.47 12.26 -14.99
CA ASN A 26 -8.14 12.88 -16.12
C ASN A 26 -7.17 13.58 -17.08
N GLU A 27 -6.16 14.28 -16.58
CA GLU A 27 -5.16 14.95 -17.40
C GLU A 27 -4.33 13.97 -18.25
N ARG A 28 -4.20 12.72 -17.79
CA ARG A 28 -3.43 11.67 -18.48
C ARG A 28 -4.19 10.96 -19.60
N VAL A 29 -5.51 11.09 -19.68
CA VAL A 29 -6.27 10.56 -20.82
C VAL A 29 -6.25 11.52 -22.00
N ASP A 30 -6.47 11.00 -23.20
CA ASP A 30 -6.72 11.82 -24.40
C ASP A 30 -7.87 12.80 -24.15
N GLU A 31 -7.76 14.01 -24.71
CA GLU A 31 -8.71 15.10 -24.50
C GLU A 31 -10.18 14.70 -24.76
N LYS A 32 -10.42 13.85 -25.77
CA LYS A 32 -11.75 13.32 -26.11
C LYS A 32 -12.41 12.46 -25.01
N PHE A 33 -11.63 11.91 -24.09
CA PHE A 33 -12.10 11.06 -23.00
C PHE A 33 -12.08 11.77 -21.64
N ARG A 34 -11.69 13.05 -21.61
CA ARG A 34 -11.61 13.81 -20.37
C ARG A 34 -13.00 14.13 -19.82
N LEU A 35 -13.12 13.98 -18.52
CA LEU A 35 -14.19 14.59 -17.73
C LEU A 35 -13.99 16.11 -17.72
N THR A 36 -15.10 16.84 -17.84
CA THR A 36 -15.14 18.28 -17.56
C THR A 36 -15.07 18.52 -16.05
N ASP A 37 -14.55 19.67 -15.63
CA ASP A 37 -14.48 20.04 -14.20
C ASP A 37 -15.84 19.94 -13.49
N ALA A 38 -16.94 20.28 -14.17
CA ALA A 38 -18.29 20.13 -13.62
C ALA A 38 -18.64 18.66 -13.28
N LYS A 39 -18.22 17.71 -14.12
CA LYS A 39 -18.43 16.27 -13.88
C LYS A 39 -17.54 15.75 -12.76
N ILE A 40 -16.29 16.22 -12.69
CA ILE A 40 -15.39 15.87 -11.58
C ILE A 40 -15.96 16.36 -10.25
N ASN A 41 -16.46 17.60 -10.21
CA ASN A 41 -17.12 18.12 -9.01
C ASN A 41 -18.38 17.33 -8.65
N SER A 42 -19.21 16.95 -9.63
CA SER A 42 -20.37 16.09 -9.39
C SER A 42 -19.98 14.77 -8.73
N ILE A 43 -18.96 14.07 -9.25
CA ILE A 43 -18.45 12.83 -8.66
C ILE A 43 -18.01 13.05 -7.21
N VAL A 44 -17.28 14.15 -6.94
CA VAL A 44 -16.81 14.48 -5.60
C VAL A 44 -17.97 14.78 -4.64
N ASP A 45 -19.01 15.49 -5.12
CA ASP A 45 -20.20 15.78 -4.34
C ASP A 45 -20.99 14.49 -4.03
N ASP A 46 -21.12 13.58 -4.99
CA ASP A 46 -21.79 12.29 -4.81
C ASP A 46 -21.08 11.43 -3.76
N ILE A 47 -19.74 11.41 -3.79
CA ILE A 47 -18.93 10.70 -2.78
C ILE A 47 -19.07 11.36 -1.42
N GLU A 48 -19.04 12.69 -1.33
CA GLU A 48 -19.24 13.41 -0.08
C GLU A 48 -20.62 13.08 0.54
N ILE A 49 -21.67 13.02 -0.28
CA ILE A 49 -23.02 12.63 0.13
C ILE A 49 -23.06 11.17 0.60
N GLN A 50 -22.43 10.24 -0.12
CA GLN A 50 -22.36 8.84 0.27
C GLN A 50 -21.62 8.66 1.60
N CYS A 51 -20.48 9.32 1.78
CA CYS A 51 -19.75 9.30 3.03
C CYS A 51 -20.56 9.86 4.22
N HIS A 52 -21.51 10.77 3.95
CA HIS A 52 -22.43 11.29 4.97
C HIS A 52 -23.60 10.37 5.29
N ARG A 53 -23.92 9.40 4.43
CA ARG A 53 -25.01 8.45 4.61
C ARG A 53 -24.61 7.21 5.40
N GLU A 54 -23.33 6.88 5.41
CA GLU A 54 -22.82 5.72 6.15
C GLU A 54 -22.85 5.98 7.66
N ASP A 55 -23.26 4.96 8.42
CA ASP A 55 -23.34 5.01 9.88
C ASP A 55 -21.97 4.87 10.56
N HIS A 56 -20.89 4.70 9.78
CA HIS A 56 -19.52 4.58 10.27
C HIS A 56 -18.54 5.50 9.53
N ALA A 57 -17.37 5.73 10.14
CA ALA A 57 -16.28 6.41 9.45
C ALA A 57 -15.70 5.48 8.39
N LEU A 58 -15.73 5.93 7.12
CA LEU A 58 -15.12 5.21 6.01
C LEU A 58 -13.60 5.27 6.09
N ASN A 59 -12.96 4.17 5.73
CA ASN A 59 -11.53 4.11 5.53
C ASN A 59 -11.14 4.62 4.13
N VAL A 60 -9.84 4.89 3.93
CA VAL A 60 -9.35 5.45 2.67
C VAL A 60 -9.54 4.51 1.47
N GLU A 61 -9.53 3.19 1.65
CA GLU A 61 -9.75 2.24 0.55
C GLU A 61 -11.21 2.26 0.10
N GLU A 62 -12.16 2.28 1.04
CA GLU A 62 -13.59 2.40 0.74
C GLU A 62 -13.88 3.66 -0.06
N ILE A 63 -13.31 4.81 0.34
CA ILE A 63 -13.45 6.06 -0.41
C ILE A 63 -12.87 5.94 -1.82
N GLN A 64 -11.75 5.22 -1.99
CA GLN A 64 -11.16 5.00 -3.30
C GLN A 64 -12.04 4.11 -4.19
N ASP A 65 -12.72 3.12 -3.63
CA ASP A 65 -13.68 2.30 -4.36
C ASP A 65 -14.91 3.11 -4.79
N LEU A 66 -15.38 4.04 -3.93
CA LEU A 66 -16.43 5.00 -4.30
C LEU A 66 -15.99 5.92 -5.45
N VAL A 67 -14.73 6.38 -5.44
CA VAL A 67 -14.18 7.19 -6.55
C VAL A 67 -14.18 6.41 -7.85
N GLU A 68 -13.72 5.15 -7.83
CA GLU A 68 -13.69 4.30 -9.03
C GLU A 68 -15.08 4.08 -9.59
N THR A 69 -16.04 3.76 -8.72
CA THR A 69 -17.44 3.56 -9.07
C THR A 69 -18.03 4.85 -9.66
N GLY A 70 -17.85 5.99 -9.00
CA GLY A 70 -18.37 7.29 -9.47
C GLY A 70 -17.82 7.72 -10.83
N ILE A 71 -16.53 7.46 -11.11
CA ILE A 71 -15.94 7.72 -12.44
C ILE A 71 -16.58 6.79 -13.49
N MET A 72 -16.78 5.52 -13.16
CA MET A 72 -17.39 4.54 -14.09
C MET A 72 -18.86 4.83 -14.39
N GLU A 73 -19.64 5.25 -13.39
CA GLU A 73 -21.05 5.64 -13.55
C GLU A 73 -21.22 6.84 -14.50
N HIS A 74 -20.23 7.72 -14.54
CA HIS A 74 -20.18 8.85 -15.49
C HIS A 74 -19.70 8.44 -16.90
N GLY A 75 -19.48 7.14 -17.14
CA GLY A 75 -19.03 6.57 -18.42
C GLY A 75 -17.57 6.87 -18.78
N ALA A 76 -16.77 7.39 -17.83
CA ALA A 76 -15.38 7.77 -18.06
C ALA A 76 -14.40 6.61 -17.82
N TYR A 77 -14.60 5.50 -18.54
CA TYR A 77 -13.86 4.25 -18.34
C TYR A 77 -12.34 4.39 -18.50
N GLN A 78 -11.87 5.27 -19.39
CA GLN A 78 -10.44 5.51 -19.60
C GLN A 78 -9.83 6.22 -18.39
N VAL A 79 -10.56 7.17 -17.79
CA VAL A 79 -10.13 7.87 -16.58
C VAL A 79 -10.13 6.90 -15.41
N ALA A 80 -11.18 6.07 -15.27
CA ALA A 80 -11.27 5.04 -14.23
C ALA A 80 -10.08 4.08 -14.32
N LYS A 81 -9.76 3.58 -15.52
CA LYS A 81 -8.61 2.70 -15.74
C LYS A 81 -7.31 3.32 -15.26
N LEU A 82 -7.03 4.58 -15.63
CA LEU A 82 -5.80 5.25 -15.19
C LEU A 82 -5.79 5.52 -13.69
N TYR A 83 -6.94 5.84 -13.09
CA TYR A 83 -7.07 5.99 -11.64
C TYR A 83 -6.75 4.68 -10.91
N ILE A 84 -7.36 3.57 -11.33
CA ILE A 84 -7.12 2.21 -10.79
C ILE A 84 -5.65 1.84 -10.91
N THR A 85 -5.05 2.00 -12.09
CA THR A 85 -3.63 1.71 -12.30
C THR A 85 -2.75 2.54 -11.38
N TYR A 86 -3.02 3.84 -11.25
CA TYR A 86 -2.25 4.72 -10.37
C TYR A 86 -2.39 4.32 -8.89
N ARG A 87 -3.60 3.97 -8.44
CA ARG A 87 -3.87 3.45 -7.09
C ARG A 87 -3.04 2.20 -6.82
N TYR A 88 -3.09 1.22 -7.73
CA TYR A 88 -2.37 -0.04 -7.63
C TYR A 88 -0.84 0.15 -7.62
N GLU A 89 -0.30 0.98 -8.52
CA GLU A 89 1.14 1.30 -8.53
C GLU A 89 1.60 1.92 -7.20
N HIS A 90 0.79 2.82 -6.62
CA HIS A 90 1.09 3.43 -5.34
C HIS A 90 0.96 2.44 -4.18
N GLU A 91 0.03 1.49 -4.25
CA GLU A 91 -0.06 0.39 -3.30
C GLU A 91 1.17 -0.50 -3.35
N LEU A 92 1.60 -0.91 -4.55
CA LEU A 92 2.82 -1.68 -4.75
C LEU A 92 4.06 -0.96 -4.20
N LYS A 93 4.18 0.35 -4.41
CA LYS A 93 5.27 1.15 -3.83
C LYS A 93 5.24 1.15 -2.31
N ARG A 94 4.07 1.19 -1.68
CA ARG A 94 3.94 1.10 -0.22
C ARG A 94 4.32 -0.29 0.30
N ARG A 95 3.89 -1.34 -0.40
CA ARG A 95 4.30 -2.73 -0.09
C ARG A 95 5.80 -2.97 -0.30
N LYS A 96 6.49 -2.11 -1.05
CA LYS A 96 7.90 -2.28 -1.44
C LYS A 96 8.95 -1.68 -0.49
N ASN A 97 8.58 -1.06 0.64
CA ASN A 97 9.53 -0.24 1.40
C ASN A 97 9.98 -0.79 2.78
N THR A 98 9.80 -2.07 3.10
CA THR A 98 10.37 -2.68 4.33
C THR A 98 11.73 -3.33 4.08
N THR A 99 11.88 -4.03 2.96
CA THR A 99 13.08 -4.79 2.59
C THR A 99 14.28 -3.91 2.34
N ASP A 100 14.11 -2.81 1.60
CA ASP A 100 15.25 -1.95 1.23
C ASP A 100 15.88 -1.31 2.47
N ALA A 101 15.06 -0.88 3.44
CA ALA A 101 15.53 -0.34 4.71
C ALA A 101 16.21 -1.41 5.57
N GLN A 102 15.68 -2.64 5.60
CA GLN A 102 16.30 -3.77 6.30
C GLN A 102 17.65 -4.15 5.67
N ILE A 103 17.72 -4.23 4.34
CA ILE A 103 18.95 -4.47 3.58
C ILE A 103 19.97 -3.35 3.83
N LEU A 104 19.56 -2.08 3.82
CA LEU A 104 20.41 -0.94 4.14
C LEU A 104 20.95 -1.01 5.58
N SER A 105 20.10 -1.35 6.55
CA SER A 105 20.51 -1.51 7.95
C SER A 105 21.51 -2.66 8.15
N LEU A 106 21.46 -3.70 7.32
CA LEU A 106 22.45 -4.78 7.31
C LEU A 106 23.80 -4.32 6.77
N LEU A 107 23.80 -3.52 5.70
CA LEU A 107 25.03 -2.93 5.15
C LEU A 107 25.69 -1.95 6.13
N GLU A 108 24.89 -1.28 6.96
CA GLU A 108 25.35 -0.37 8.02
C GLU A 108 25.64 -1.08 9.36
N GLU A 109 25.53 -2.42 9.42
CA GLU A 109 25.71 -3.23 10.64
C GLU A 109 24.77 -2.88 11.82
N ASN A 110 23.63 -2.22 11.56
CA ASN A 110 22.72 -1.71 12.58
C ASN A 110 21.50 -2.61 12.86
N ASN A 111 21.43 -3.81 12.26
CA ASN A 111 20.32 -4.73 12.44
C ASN A 111 20.64 -5.83 13.47
N GLU A 112 20.29 -5.60 14.74
CA GLU A 112 20.54 -6.54 15.85
C GLU A 112 19.67 -7.80 15.79
N GLU A 113 18.46 -7.72 15.22
CA GLU A 113 17.55 -8.86 15.10
C GLU A 113 18.16 -9.95 14.21
N VAL A 114 18.66 -9.58 13.02
CA VAL A 114 19.32 -10.52 12.11
C VAL A 114 20.60 -11.09 12.72
N LYS A 115 21.35 -10.29 13.49
CA LYS A 115 22.54 -10.78 14.22
C LYS A 115 22.18 -11.81 15.29
N GLN A 116 21.04 -11.66 15.97
CA GLN A 116 20.58 -12.60 16.98
C GLN A 116 20.00 -13.88 16.37
N GLU A 117 19.20 -13.79 15.30
CA GLU A 117 18.68 -14.96 14.58
C GLU A 117 19.84 -15.79 13.97
N ASN A 118 20.91 -15.14 13.49
CA ASN A 118 22.06 -15.79 12.87
C ASN A 118 23.34 -15.70 13.73
N SER A 119 23.22 -15.85 15.05
CA SER A 119 24.31 -15.65 16.03
C SER A 119 25.61 -16.45 15.77
N ASN A 120 25.55 -17.48 14.93
CA ASN A 120 26.69 -18.33 14.59
C ASN A 120 27.53 -17.83 13.39
N LYS A 121 27.08 -16.79 12.67
CA LYS A 121 27.76 -16.24 11.49
C LYS A 121 28.35 -14.85 11.79
N ASN A 122 29.54 -14.55 11.25
CA ASN A 122 30.18 -13.24 11.46
C ASN A 122 29.63 -12.19 10.46
N PRO A 123 28.92 -11.14 10.92
CA PRO A 123 28.22 -10.18 10.06
C PRO A 123 29.15 -9.25 9.26
N THR A 124 30.44 -9.21 9.59
CA THR A 124 31.44 -8.36 8.90
C THR A 124 31.99 -8.99 7.61
N VAL A 125 31.73 -10.28 7.39
CA VAL A 125 32.21 -11.01 6.22
C VAL A 125 31.26 -10.78 5.05
N VAL A 126 31.77 -10.29 3.92
CA VAL A 126 30.96 -9.96 2.71
C VAL A 126 30.07 -11.12 2.25
N SER A 127 30.55 -12.36 2.32
CA SER A 127 29.73 -13.53 1.96
C SER A 127 28.54 -13.72 2.90
N VAL A 128 28.69 -13.40 4.18
CA VAL A 128 27.61 -13.45 5.19
C VAL A 128 26.65 -12.30 5.00
N GLN A 129 27.14 -11.08 4.72
CA GLN A 129 26.28 -9.94 4.39
C GLN A 129 25.41 -10.23 3.16
N ARG A 130 25.98 -10.84 2.11
CA ARG A 130 25.23 -11.26 0.93
C ARG A 130 24.17 -12.31 1.24
N ASP A 131 24.50 -13.27 2.12
CA ASP A 131 23.57 -14.30 2.59
C ASP A 131 22.40 -13.68 3.37
N TYR A 132 22.68 -12.74 4.27
CA TYR A 132 21.65 -11.99 5.00
C TYR A 132 20.78 -11.14 4.08
N MET A 133 21.35 -10.48 3.07
CA MET A 133 20.55 -9.76 2.08
C MET A 133 19.59 -10.68 1.33
N ALA A 134 20.05 -11.89 0.95
CA ALA A 134 19.19 -12.88 0.32
C ALA A 134 18.11 -13.39 1.29
N GLY A 135 18.45 -13.60 2.56
CA GLY A 135 17.53 -13.99 3.62
C GLY A 135 16.43 -12.95 3.87
N GLU A 136 16.78 -11.66 3.99
CA GLU A 136 15.80 -10.58 4.16
C GLU A 136 14.85 -10.46 2.97
N VAL A 137 15.38 -10.59 1.75
CA VAL A 137 14.55 -10.62 0.53
C VAL A 137 13.59 -11.80 0.55
N SER A 138 14.06 -12.98 0.96
CA SER A 138 13.25 -14.18 1.09
C SER A 138 12.16 -14.04 2.16
N LYS A 139 12.51 -13.54 3.36
CA LYS A 139 11.57 -13.27 4.48
C LYS A 139 10.46 -12.32 4.04
N ASP A 140 10.81 -11.28 3.30
CA ASP A 140 9.87 -10.29 2.77
C ASP A 140 9.00 -10.82 1.60
N ILE A 141 9.52 -11.71 0.75
CA ILE A 141 8.73 -12.42 -0.26
C ILE A 141 7.75 -13.39 0.41
N THR A 142 8.24 -14.18 1.36
CA THR A 142 7.46 -15.14 2.15
C THR A 142 6.28 -14.45 2.80
N LYS A 143 6.53 -13.35 3.51
CA LYS A 143 5.50 -12.57 4.20
C LYS A 143 4.45 -11.98 3.26
N ARG A 144 4.87 -11.41 2.12
CA ARG A 144 3.95 -10.65 1.24
C ARG A 144 3.19 -11.50 0.25
N PHE A 145 3.73 -12.66 -0.15
CA PHE A 145 3.22 -13.41 -1.28
C PHE A 145 3.01 -14.90 -1.02
N LEU A 146 3.72 -15.50 -0.07
CA LEU A 146 3.68 -16.96 0.11
C LEU A 146 2.87 -17.37 1.34
N LEU A 147 2.86 -16.55 2.39
CA LEU A 147 2.05 -16.79 3.58
C LEU A 147 0.61 -16.31 3.39
N ASP A 148 -0.30 -17.06 4.02
CA ASP A 148 -1.66 -16.59 4.22
C ASP A 148 -1.65 -15.29 5.04
N PRO A 149 -2.46 -14.27 4.67
CA PRO A 149 -2.53 -13.01 5.40
C PRO A 149 -2.74 -13.16 6.90
N GLU A 150 -3.55 -14.13 7.35
CA GLU A 150 -3.82 -14.35 8.78
C GLU A 150 -2.56 -14.86 9.51
N ILE A 151 -1.77 -15.71 8.87
CA ILE A 151 -0.52 -16.26 9.43
C ILE A 151 0.56 -15.19 9.51
N ALA A 152 0.71 -14.40 8.44
CA ALA A 152 1.66 -13.30 8.41
C ALA A 152 1.35 -12.27 9.51
N GLN A 153 0.08 -11.92 9.68
CA GLN A 153 -0.36 -11.01 10.72
C GLN A 153 -0.12 -11.57 12.13
N ALA A 154 -0.50 -12.82 12.39
CA ALA A 154 -0.27 -13.45 13.69
C ALA A 154 1.23 -13.51 14.05
N HIS A 155 2.11 -13.66 13.05
CA HIS A 155 3.55 -13.61 13.25
C HIS A 155 4.04 -12.21 13.64
N GLU A 156 3.57 -11.16 12.96
CA GLU A 156 3.90 -9.77 13.28
C GLU A 156 3.42 -9.33 14.66
N GLU A 157 2.25 -9.81 15.07
CA GLU A 157 1.68 -9.53 16.39
C GLU A 157 2.34 -10.33 17.51
N GLY A 158 3.30 -11.22 17.19
CA GLY A 158 3.99 -12.07 18.15
C GLY A 158 3.11 -13.18 18.74
N LEU A 159 1.94 -13.44 18.15
CA LEU A 159 1.05 -14.53 18.56
C LEU A 159 1.64 -15.89 18.18
N ILE A 160 2.34 -15.94 17.05
CA ILE A 160 3.10 -17.10 16.58
C ILE A 160 4.48 -16.66 16.10
N HIS A 161 5.42 -17.61 16.03
CA HIS A 161 6.70 -17.38 15.37
C HIS A 161 6.80 -18.33 14.17
N PHE A 162 6.79 -17.77 12.96
CA PHE A 162 7.00 -18.54 11.75
C PHE A 162 8.51 -18.70 11.54
N HIS A 163 9.01 -19.90 11.82
CA HIS A 163 10.43 -20.23 11.71
C HIS A 163 10.89 -20.26 10.24
N ASP A 164 12.17 -19.92 10.02
CA ASP A 164 12.89 -20.06 8.75
C ASP A 164 12.22 -19.35 7.55
N ALA A 165 11.58 -18.21 7.81
CA ALA A 165 10.94 -17.38 6.78
C ALA A 165 11.92 -16.93 5.68
N ASP A 166 13.20 -16.78 6.04
CA ASP A 166 14.34 -16.44 5.18
C ASP A 166 14.77 -17.58 4.24
N TYR A 167 14.36 -18.83 4.50
CA TYR A 167 14.62 -19.98 3.63
C TYR A 167 13.36 -20.54 2.96
N PHE A 168 12.17 -20.03 3.28
CA PHE A 168 10.90 -20.57 2.81
C PHE A 168 10.64 -20.39 1.30
N ALA A 169 11.17 -19.34 0.69
CA ALA A 169 10.97 -19.04 -0.73
C ALA A 169 11.87 -19.82 -1.70
N GLN A 170 12.67 -20.79 -1.21
CA GLN A 170 13.58 -21.61 -2.02
C GLN A 170 12.90 -22.75 -2.77
#